data_AF-A0A7W1K1I9-F1
#
_entry.id   AF-A0A7W1K1I9-F1
#
_cell.length_a   1.000
_cell.length_b   1.000
_cell.length_c   1.000
_cell.angle_alpha   90.00
_cell.angle_beta   90.00
_cell.angle_gamma   90.00
#
_symmetry.space_group_name_H-M   'P 1'
#
loop_
_entity.id
_entity.type
_entity.pdbx_description
1 polymer ?
#
loop_
_entity_poly.entity_id
_entity_poly.type
_entity_poly.pdbx_seq_one_letter_code
_entity_poly.pdbx_strand_id
1 'polypeptide(L)' 'GWTVTEVGRQPWIIYGIMRTREALTSSGLVGFMFFLFLLLYLGLSTVTIVALRSELRLLPKRATPVTGGR' A
#
# COMPACT_ATOMS: atom_id res chain seq x y z
N GLY A 1 -10.69 6.68 -7.11
CA GLY A 1 -10.22 7.88 -7.83
C GLY A 1 -8.96 7.60 -8.61
N TRP A 2 -7.86 7.27 -7.92
CA TRP A 2 -6.52 7.13 -8.49
C TRP A 2 -6.44 6.20 -9.72
N THR A 3 -7.09 5.03 -9.70
CA THR A 3 -7.12 4.13 -10.85
C THR A 3 -7.75 4.75 -12.10
N VAL A 4 -8.85 5.51 -11.95
CA VAL A 4 -9.52 6.16 -13.09
C VAL A 4 -8.62 7.24 -13.70
N THR A 5 -7.95 8.03 -12.87
CA THR A 5 -7.04 9.08 -13.34
C THR A 5 -5.76 8.50 -13.95
N GLU A 6 -5.22 7.42 -13.39
CA GLU A 6 -3.95 6.83 -13.85
C GLU A 6 -4.14 5.98 -15.12
N VAL A 7 -5.17 5.13 -15.13
CA VAL A 7 -5.48 4.29 -16.30
C VAL A 7 -6.08 5.11 -17.42
N GLY A 8 -6.90 6.13 -17.11
CA GLY A 8 -7.49 7.02 -18.11
C GLY A 8 -6.46 7.86 -18.87
N ARG A 9 -5.25 8.02 -18.33
CA ARG A 9 -4.12 8.73 -18.96
C ARG A 9 -3.30 7.85 -19.91
N GLN A 10 -3.50 6.53 -19.87
CA GLN A 10 -2.90 5.61 -20.85
C GLN A 10 -3.40 5.96 -22.26
N PRO A 11 -2.55 5.94 -23.30
CA PRO A 11 -1.21 5.34 -23.36
C PRO A 11 -0.05 6.31 -23.07
N TRP A 12 -0.31 7.51 -22.53
CA TRP A 12 0.69 8.57 -22.41
C TRP A 12 1.23 8.71 -21.00
N ILE A 13 2.55 8.82 -20.86
CA ILE A 13 3.17 9.34 -19.62
C ILE A 13 3.17 10.86 -19.66
N ILE A 14 3.54 11.44 -20.80
CA ILE A 14 3.45 12.87 -21.04
C ILE A 14 2.80 13.03 -22.41
N TYR A 15 1.65 13.69 -22.45
CA TYR A 15 0.83 13.78 -23.65
C TYR A 15 1.62 14.41 -24.81
N GLY A 16 1.64 13.74 -25.97
CA GLY A 16 2.36 14.19 -27.16
C GLY A 16 3.90 14.07 -27.09
N ILE A 17 4.46 13.64 -25.96
CA ILE A 17 5.92 13.59 -25.75
C ILE A 17 6.40 12.16 -25.50
N MET A 18 5.81 11.42 -24.56
CA MET A 18 6.30 10.08 -24.17
C MET A 18 5.15 9.11 -23.89
N ARG A 19 5.22 7.92 -24.50
CA ARG A 19 4.25 6.84 -24.30
C ARG A 19 4.71 5.85 -23.23
N THR A 20 3.76 5.19 -22.57
CA THR A 20 4.07 4.20 -21.52
C THR A 20 4.91 3.03 -22.00
N ARG A 21 4.71 2.61 -23.25
CA ARG A 21 5.52 1.55 -23.88
C ARG A 21 6.98 1.91 -24.11
N GLU A 22 7.30 3.20 -24.25
CA GLU A 22 8.68 3.68 -24.50
C GLU A 22 9.49 3.76 -23.19
N ALA A 23 8.81 3.78 -22.05
CA ALA A 23 9.43 3.84 -20.73
C ALA A 23 9.74 2.44 -20.14
N LEU A 24 9.48 1.36 -20.88
CA LEU A 24 9.76 0.00 -20.43
C LEU A 24 11.26 -0.30 -20.50
N THR A 25 11.86 -0.63 -19.36
CA THR A 25 13.23 -1.14 -19.30
C THR A 25 13.26 -2.63 -19.66
N SER A 26 14.17 -3.05 -20.53
CA SER A 26 14.33 -4.46 -20.98
C SER A 26 14.96 -5.40 -19.93
N SER A 27 14.65 -5.23 -18.64
CA SER A 27 15.21 -6.06 -17.57
C SER A 27 14.46 -7.38 -17.44
N GLY A 28 15.18 -8.51 -17.53
CA GLY A 28 14.62 -9.85 -17.30
C GLY A 28 14.21 -10.12 -15.84
N LEU A 29 14.59 -9.25 -14.89
CA LEU A 29 14.34 -9.45 -13.47
C LEU A 29 12.98 -8.94 -12.99
N VAL A 30 12.22 -8.22 -13.85
CA VAL A 30 10.95 -7.57 -13.48
C VAL A 30 9.94 -8.58 -12.91
N GLY A 31 9.83 -9.76 -13.51
CA GLY A 31 8.92 -10.81 -13.03
C GLY A 31 9.28 -11.32 -11.62
N PHE A 32 10.57 -11.57 -11.36
CA PHE A 32 11.03 -12.02 -10.05
C PHE A 32 10.84 -10.94 -8.98
N MET A 33 11.22 -9.69 -9.28
CA MET A 33 11.03 -8.55 -8.37
C MET A 33 9.55 -8.32 -8.06
N PHE A 34 8.65 -8.50 -9.05
CA PHE A 34 7.21 -8.37 -8.83
C PHE A 34 6.71 -9.34 -7.74
N PHE A 35 7.03 -10.62 -7.83
CA PHE A 35 6.61 -11.59 -6.81
C PHE A 35 7.27 -11.36 -5.46
N LEU A 36 8.54 -10.93 -5.44
CA LEU A 36 9.24 -10.56 -4.22
C LEU A 36 8.51 -9.42 -3.48
N PHE A 37 8.19 -8.32 -4.17
CA PHE A 37 7.47 -7.20 -3.58
C PHE A 37 6.01 -7.54 -3.24
N LEU A 38 5.36 -8.38 -4.04
CA LEU A 38 4.00 -8.86 -3.75
C LEU A 38 3.97 -9.62 -2.41
N LEU A 39 4.87 -10.58 -2.22
CA LEU A 39 4.96 -11.35 -0.97
C LEU A 39 5.34 -10.46 0.22
N LEU A 40 6.26 -9.52 0.01
CA LEU A 40 6.63 -8.54 1.02
C LEU A 40 5.43 -7.70 1.49
N TYR A 41 4.64 -7.16 0.56
CA TYR A 41 3.47 -6.35 0.90
C TYR A 41 2.34 -7.17 1.52
N LEU A 42 2.15 -8.44 1.13
CA LEU A 42 1.22 -9.34 1.80
C LEU A 42 1.63 -9.61 3.26
N GLY A 43 2.92 -9.87 3.50
CA GLY A 43 3.47 -10.05 4.84
C GLY A 43 3.29 -8.80 5.70
N LEU A 44 3.69 -7.63 5.17
CA LEU A 44 3.56 -6.35 5.87
C LEU A 44 2.08 -6.04 6.19
N SER A 45 1.19 -6.20 5.21
CA SER A 45 -0.25 -5.98 5.41
C SER A 45 -0.82 -6.89 6.50
N THR A 46 -0.40 -8.16 6.54
CA THR A 46 -0.84 -9.12 7.57
C THR A 46 -0.39 -8.67 8.96
N VAL A 47 0.88 -8.31 9.11
CA VAL A 47 1.42 -7.82 10.39
C VAL A 47 0.70 -6.55 10.82
N THR A 48 0.52 -5.58 9.91
CA THR A 48 -0.21 -4.34 10.19
C THR A 48 -1.65 -4.60 10.61
N ILE A 49 -2.39 -5.49 9.92
CA ILE A 49 -3.77 -5.82 10.29
C ILE A 49 -3.83 -6.49 11.66
N VAL A 50 -2.90 -7.41 11.98
CA VAL A 50 -2.83 -8.06 13.30
C VAL A 50 -2.50 -7.05 14.38
N ALA A 51 -1.54 -6.15 14.15
CA ALA A 51 -1.17 -5.09 15.07
C ALA A 51 -2.34 -4.12 15.33
N LEU A 52 -3.03 -3.68 14.28
CA LEU A 52 -4.22 -2.82 14.42
C LEU A 52 -5.34 -3.56 15.16
N ARG A 53 -5.58 -4.84 14.87
CA ARG A 53 -6.57 -5.65 15.58
C ARG A 53 -6.22 -5.84 17.05
N SER A 54 -4.94 -6.03 17.38
CA SER A 54 -4.50 -6.18 18.78
C SER A 54 -4.69 -4.86 19.53
N GLU A 55 -4.30 -3.74 18.94
CA GLU A 55 -4.47 -2.42 19.53
C GLU A 55 -5.95 -2.09 19.76
N LEU A 56 -6.82 -2.29 18.76
CA LEU A 56 -8.27 -2.06 18.89
C LEU A 56 -8.91 -2.92 19.99
N ARG A 57 -8.40 -4.14 20.26
CA ARG A 57 -8.89 -4.99 21.37
C ARG A 57 -8.37 -4.54 22.73
N LEU A 58 -7.28 -3.79 22.77
CA LEU A 58 -6.66 -3.27 23.98
C LEU A 58 -7.22 -1.89 24.36
N LEU A 59 -7.74 -1.10 23.41
CA LEU A 59 -8.38 0.19 23.69
C LEU A 59 -9.50 0.12 24.75
N PRO A 60 -10.44 -0.85 24.73
CA PRO A 60 -11.48 -0.97 25.76
C PRO A 60 -10.92 -1.27 27.17
N LYS A 61 -9.73 -1.90 27.24
CA LYS A 61 -9.09 -2.29 28.50
C LYS A 61 -8.22 -1.19 29.10
N ARG A 62 -7.74 -0.24 28.27
CA ARG A 62 -6.90 0.90 28.68
C ARG A 62 -7.69 2.15 29.06
N ALA A 63 -8.97 2.23 28.69
CA ALA A 63 -9.88 3.26 29.18
C ALA A 63 -10.26 2.97 30.64
N THR A 64 -9.28 2.95 31.55
CA THR A 64 -9.53 3.02 32.99
C THR A 64 -10.09 4.41 33.31
N PRO A 65 -11.12 4.53 34.17
CA PRO A 65 -11.63 5.83 34.57
C PRO A 65 -10.48 6.59 35.24
N VAL A 66 -10.27 7.84 34.84
CA VAL A 66 -9.50 8.78 35.66
C VAL A 66 -10.28 8.89 36.97
N THR A 67 -9.79 8.23 38.02
CA THR A 67 -10.27 8.42 39.38
C THR A 67 -10.14 9.90 39.70
N GLY A 68 -11.26 10.61 39.66
CA GLY A 68 -11.38 11.98 40.09
C GLY A 68 -11.01 12.06 41.56
N GLY A 69 -9.79 12.52 41.82
CA GLY A 69 -9.39 12.96 43.14
C GLY A 69 -9.99 14.33 43.41
N ARG A 70 -11.16 14.34 44.03
CA ARG A 70 -11.66 15.27 45.07
C ARG A 70 -13.15 15.01 45.31
#